data_AF-I9QB17-F1
#
_entry.id   AF-I9QB17-F1
#
_cell.length_a   1.000
_cell.length_b   1.000
_cell.length_c   1.000
_cell.angle_alpha   90.00
_cell.angle_beta   90.00
_cell.angle_gamma   90.00
#
_symmetry.space_group_name_H-M   'P 1'
#
loop_
_entity.id
_entity.type
_entity.pdbx_description
1 polymer ?
#
loop_
_entity_poly.entity_id
_entity_poly.type
_entity_poly.pdbx_seq_one_letter_code
_entity_poly.pdbx_strand_id
1 'polypeptide(L)'
;MYAKACGLKDGDGCLRLGEMQRSGEGVVKNREQAMKNFKKGCKLGSEATCWMLATEGLRKRCKLGDEKACGMSYDKQKALGF
;
A
#
# COMPACT_ATOMS: atom_id res chain seq x y z
N MET A 1 -15.78 7.80 -3.78
CA MET A 1 -15.41 7.82 -5.22
C MET A 1 -14.28 6.84 -5.56
N TYR A 2 -13.25 6.64 -4.72
CA TYR A 2 -12.16 5.67 -4.99
C TYR A 2 -12.52 4.18 -4.91
N ALA A 3 -13.44 3.77 -4.02
CA ALA A 3 -13.95 2.39 -3.99
C ALA A 3 -14.65 1.99 -5.29
N LYS A 4 -15.31 2.95 -5.95
CA LYS A 4 -15.94 2.75 -7.26
C LYS A 4 -14.88 2.66 -8.36
N ALA A 5 -13.86 3.53 -8.36
CA ALA A 5 -12.73 3.44 -9.29
C ALA A 5 -11.96 2.11 -9.17
N CYS A 6 -11.62 1.68 -7.95
CA CYS A 6 -11.05 0.35 -7.71
C CYS A 6 -12.01 -0.81 -8.08
N GLY A 7 -13.32 -0.55 -8.06
CA GLY A 7 -14.34 -1.46 -8.60
C GLY A 7 -14.33 -1.55 -10.12
N LEU A 8 -14.02 -0.44 -10.80
CA LEU A 8 -13.98 -0.29 -12.26
C LEU A 8 -12.64 -0.74 -12.89
N LYS A 9 -11.83 -1.52 -12.17
CA LYS A 9 -10.50 -2.00 -12.59
C LYS A 9 -9.44 -0.91 -12.76
N ASP A 10 -9.67 0.29 -12.21
CA ASP A 10 -8.64 1.31 -12.14
C ASP A 10 -7.67 0.97 -10.99
N GLY A 11 -6.45 0.58 -11.37
CA GLY A 11 -5.39 0.26 -10.42
C GLY A 11 -5.00 1.47 -9.55
N ASP A 12 -5.03 2.67 -10.10
CA ASP A 12 -4.70 3.90 -9.36
C ASP A 12 -5.83 4.32 -8.42
N GLY A 13 -7.08 3.99 -8.79
CA GLY A 13 -8.22 4.04 -7.88
C GLY A 13 -8.06 3.12 -6.66
N CYS A 14 -7.49 1.93 -6.86
CA CYS A 14 -7.15 1.02 -5.76
C CYS A 14 -5.97 1.51 -4.92
N LEU A 15 -4.98 2.15 -5.55
CA LEU A 15 -3.86 2.79 -4.88
C LEU A 15 -4.35 3.87 -3.90
N ARG A 16 -5.10 4.86 -4.38
CA ARG A 16 -5.60 5.96 -3.53
C ARG A 16 -6.47 5.47 -2.39
N LEU A 17 -7.35 4.49 -2.65
CA LEU A 17 -8.16 3.91 -1.58
C LEU A 17 -7.30 3.21 -0.52
N GLY A 18 -6.28 2.46 -0.96
CA GLY A 18 -5.35 1.81 -0.05
C GLY A 18 -4.54 2.80 0.78
N GLU A 19 -4.09 3.91 0.18
CA GLU A 19 -3.38 4.96 0.90
C GLU A 19 -4.24 5.64 1.96
N MET A 20 -5.46 6.02 1.60
CA MET A 20 -6.43 6.61 2.54
C MET A 20 -6.68 5.66 3.72
N GLN A 21 -6.86 4.37 3.46
CA GLN A 21 -7.05 3.36 4.51
C GLN A 21 -5.78 3.13 5.35
N ARG A 22 -4.59 3.32 4.77
CA ARG A 22 -3.32 3.21 5.48
C ARG A 22 -3.06 4.40 6.39
N SER A 23 -3.32 5.63 5.91
CA SER A 23 -3.15 6.87 6.67
C SER A 23 -4.29 7.12 7.65
N GLY A 24 -5.50 6.68 7.32
CA GLY A 24 -6.73 7.06 8.01
C GLY A 24 -7.29 8.41 7.53
N GLU A 25 -6.89 8.86 6.34
CA GLU A 25 -7.31 10.14 5.79
C GLU A 25 -8.68 10.01 5.12
N GLY A 26 -9.69 10.68 5.69
CA GLY A 26 -11.06 10.66 5.17
C GLY A 26 -11.76 9.30 5.25
N VAL A 27 -11.12 8.27 5.80
CA VAL A 27 -11.66 6.92 6.03
C VAL A 27 -11.11 6.33 7.33
N VAL A 28 -11.81 5.34 7.88
CA VAL A 28 -11.30 4.58 9.02
C VAL A 28 -9.97 3.92 8.65
N LYS A 29 -8.94 4.19 9.46
CA LYS A 29 -7.63 3.60 9.30
C LYS A 29 -7.71 2.08 9.41
N ASN A 30 -7.43 1.39 8.32
CA ASN A 30 -7.44 -0.05 8.24
C ASN A 30 -6.34 -0.53 7.28
N ARG A 31 -5.19 -0.89 7.86
CA ARG A 31 -4.03 -1.38 7.09
C ARG A 31 -4.27 -2.72 6.41
N GLU A 32 -5.11 -3.59 6.97
CA GLU A 32 -5.42 -4.87 6.33
C GLU A 32 -6.25 -4.67 5.08
N GLN A 33 -7.25 -3.78 5.16
CA GLN A 33 -8.07 -3.40 4.01
C GLN A 33 -7.23 -2.69 2.94
N ALA A 34 -6.30 -1.82 3.36
CA ALA A 34 -5.35 -1.16 2.46
C ALA A 34 -4.53 -2.18 1.66
N MET A 35 -3.95 -3.18 2.34
CA MET A 35 -3.20 -4.25 1.68
C MET A 35 -4.04 -5.06 0.69
N LYS A 36 -5.32 -5.33 1.01
CA LYS A 36 -6.23 -6.02 0.08
C LYS A 36 -6.47 -5.18 -1.18
N ASN A 37 -6.67 -3.88 -1.03
CA ASN A 37 -6.84 -2.96 -2.16
C ASN A 37 -5.57 -2.81 -3.00
N PHE A 38 -4.41 -2.69 -2.36
CA PHE A 38 -3.13 -2.67 -3.07
C PHE A 38 -2.88 -3.97 -3.83
N LYS A 39 -3.18 -5.13 -3.23
CA LYS A 39 -3.08 -6.43 -3.92
C LYS A 39 -4.00 -6.50 -5.13
N LYS A 40 -5.20 -5.93 -5.03
CA LYS A 40 -6.14 -5.86 -6.15
C LYS A 40 -5.61 -4.95 -7.27
N GLY A 41 -5.21 -3.72 -6.97
CA GLY A 41 -4.68 -2.80 -8.00
C GLY A 41 -3.39 -3.30 -8.65
N CYS A 42 -2.55 -4.01 -7.90
CA CYS A 42 -1.38 -4.68 -8.46
C CYS A 42 -1.77 -5.78 -9.47
N LYS A 43 -2.76 -6.62 -9.12
CA LYS A 43 -3.31 -7.63 -10.06
C LYS A 43 -3.96 -7.01 -11.31
N LEU A 44 -4.34 -5.74 -11.25
CA LEU A 44 -4.91 -5.00 -12.37
C LEU A 44 -3.84 -4.33 -13.25
N GLY A 45 -2.55 -4.49 -12.93
CA GLY A 45 -1.43 -4.00 -13.73
C GLY A 45 -0.91 -2.62 -13.33
N SER A 46 -1.39 -2.01 -12.23
CA SER A 46 -0.81 -0.75 -11.74
C SER A 46 0.51 -1.02 -11.01
N GLU A 47 1.61 -0.64 -11.65
CA GLU A 47 2.97 -0.76 -11.11
C GLU A 47 3.13 0.02 -9.80
N ALA A 48 2.58 1.23 -9.73
CA ALA A 48 2.58 2.06 -8.52
C ALA A 48 1.87 1.33 -7.36
N THR A 49 0.75 0.67 -7.65
CA THR A 49 0.05 -0.13 -6.63
C THR A 49 0.85 -1.36 -6.21
N CYS A 50 1.49 -2.06 -7.13
CA CYS A 50 2.39 -3.18 -6.81
C CYS A 50 3.55 -2.73 -5.92
N TRP A 51 4.13 -1.57 -6.22
CA TRP A 51 5.23 -1.00 -5.43
C TRP A 51 4.78 -0.68 -4.00
N MET A 52 3.58 -0.13 -3.84
CA MET A 52 2.99 0.18 -2.53
C MET A 52 2.58 -1.06 -1.74
N LEU A 53 2.14 -2.12 -2.42
CA LEU A 53 1.95 -3.42 -1.77
C LEU A 53 3.28 -3.98 -1.24
N ALA A 54 4.35 -3.85 -2.03
CA ALA A 54 5.66 -4.36 -1.65
C ALA A 54 6.24 -3.60 -0.43
N THR A 55 6.08 -2.26 -0.37
CA THR A 55 6.53 -1.47 0.79
C THR A 55 5.80 -1.85 2.07
N GLU A 56 4.47 -1.95 2.02
CA GLU A 56 3.67 -2.35 3.19
C GLU A 56 3.92 -3.81 3.59
N GLY A 57 4.18 -4.68 2.60
CA GLY A 57 4.63 -6.06 2.82
C GLY A 57 5.97 -6.13 3.55
N LEU A 58 6.96 -5.34 3.13
CA LEU A 58 8.26 -5.24 3.80
C LEU A 58 8.12 -4.71 5.23
N ARG A 59 7.27 -3.71 5.45
CA ARG A 59 6.97 -3.20 6.80
C ARG A 59 6.35 -4.27 7.69
N LYS A 60 5.46 -5.11 7.16
CA LYS A 60 4.87 -6.23 7.91
C LYS A 60 5.92 -7.30 8.22
N ARG A 61 6.79 -7.64 7.26
CA ARG A 61 7.92 -8.56 7.47
C ARG A 61 8.90 -8.06 8.53
N CYS A 62 9.22 -6.77 8.49
CA CYS A 62 10.04 -6.11 9.52
C CYS A 62 9.45 -6.30 10.93
N LYS A 63 8.13 -6.09 11.09
CA LYS A 63 7.44 -6.35 12.37
C LYS A 63 7.45 -7.81 12.82
N LEU A 64 7.66 -8.74 11.90
CA LEU A 64 7.76 -10.18 12.16
C LEU A 64 9.20 -10.64 12.42
N GLY A 65 10.17 -9.72 12.49
CA GLY A 65 11.57 -10.02 12.79
C GLY A 65 12.48 -10.19 11.57
N ASP A 66 12.02 -9.84 10.36
CA ASP A 66 12.86 -9.86 9.16
C ASP A 66 13.72 -8.58 9.08
N GLU A 67 14.95 -8.67 9.60
CA GLU A 67 15.90 -7.56 9.69
C GLU A 67 16.24 -6.96 8.31
N LYS A 68 16.33 -7.79 7.26
CA LYS A 68 16.57 -7.34 5.88
C LYS A 68 15.38 -6.51 5.36
N ALA A 69 14.16 -6.95 5.66
CA ALA A 69 12.96 -6.20 5.29
C ALA A 69 12.83 -4.87 6.04
N CYS A 70 13.34 -4.78 7.28
CA CYS A 70 13.43 -3.50 7.98
C CYS A 70 14.37 -2.52 7.26
N GLY A 71 15.59 -2.94 6.91
CA GLY A 71 16.54 -2.08 6.19
C GLY A 71 15.96 -1.50 4.90
N MET A 72 15.34 -2.37 4.08
CA MET A 72 14.64 -1.95 2.85
C MET A 72 13.45 -1.01 3.10
N SER A 73 12.79 -1.10 4.27
CA SER A 73 11.71 -0.19 4.66
C SER A 73 12.24 1.17 5.14
N TYR A 74 13.39 1.21 5.82
CA TYR A 74 14.00 2.44 6.33
C TYR A 74 14.60 3.29 5.20
N ASP A 75 15.31 2.68 4.26
CA ASP A 75 15.88 3.38 3.09
C ASP A 75 14.78 4.05 2.25
N LYS A 76 13.60 3.43 2.18
CA LYS A 76 12.44 4.00 1.48
C LYS A 76 11.77 5.15 2.22
N GLN A 77 11.74 5.16 3.55
CA GLN A 77 11.23 6.32 4.31
C GLN A 77 12.08 7.56 4.01
N LYS A 78 13.40 7.38 3.91
CA LYS A 78 14.36 8.41 3.55
C LYS A 78 14.21 8.89 2.11
N ALA A 79 13.95 7.99 1.15
CA ALA A 79 13.71 8.34 -0.25
C ALA A 79 12.38 9.09 -0.49
N LEU A 80 11.40 8.94 0.41
CA LEU A 80 10.13 9.67 0.38
C LEU A 80 10.16 11.00 1.14
N GLY A 81 11.32 11.40 1.68
CA GLY A 81 11.53 12.73 2.28
C GLY A 81 10.85 12.96 3.63
N PHE A 82 10.61 11.91 4.42
CA PHE A 82 10.21 12.03 5.83
C PHE A 82 11.42 11.97 6.77
#